data_AF-A0A969ET53-F1
#
_entry.id   AF-A0A969ET53-F1
#
_cell.length_a   1.000
_cell.length_b   1.000
_cell.length_c   1.000
_cell.angle_alpha   90.00
_cell.angle_beta   90.00
_cell.angle_gamma   90.00
#
_symmetry.space_group_name_H-M   'P 1'
#
loop_
_entity.id
_entity.type
_entity.pdbx_description
1 polymer ?
#
loop_
_entity_poly.entity_id
_entity_poly.type
_entity_poly.pdbx_seq_one_letter_code
_entity_poly.pdbx_strand_id
1 'polypeptide(L)'
;MNAPEAAVSFDYNQLDPGIQRTNAVANTQAAVDQLLTLRVSGRPAIQDVALSDGETADIVNFLLALTDPRVQDRDCLAPWIPDASDPDPDGLRVFAIDGNGDPL
;
A
#
# COMPACT_ATOMS: atom_id res chain seq x y z
N MET A 1 3.04 16.42 9.16
CA MET A 1 1.72 16.91 8.73
C MET A 1 0.70 15.85 9.11
N ASN A 2 -0.25 16.19 9.96
CA ASN A 2 -1.33 15.27 10.35
C ASN A 2 -2.57 15.41 9.45
N ALA A 3 -3.60 14.58 9.67
CA ALA A 3 -4.80 14.58 8.82
C ALA A 3 -5.56 15.93 8.81
N PRO A 4 -5.81 16.61 9.95
CA PRO A 4 -6.40 17.95 9.94
C PRO A 4 -5.58 18.98 9.15
N GLU A 5 -4.26 19.02 9.33
CA GLU A 5 -3.38 19.93 8.59
C GLU A 5 -3.42 19.64 7.09
N ALA A 6 -3.36 18.36 6.71
CA ALA A 6 -3.40 17.93 5.32
C ALA A 6 -4.72 18.32 4.64
N ALA A 7 -5.86 18.18 5.34
CA ALA A 7 -7.17 18.56 4.82
C ALA A 7 -7.25 20.06 4.48
N VAL A 8 -6.57 20.90 5.26
CA VAL A 8 -6.53 22.36 5.06
C VAL A 8 -5.59 22.73 3.91
N SER A 9 -4.44 22.07 3.78
CA SER A 9 -3.41 22.42 2.80
C SER A 9 -3.54 21.72 1.45
N PHE A 10 -4.47 20.77 1.30
CA PHE A 10 -4.60 19.98 0.08
C PHE A 10 -5.12 20.82 -1.10
N ASP A 11 -4.34 20.91 -2.18
CA ASP A 11 -4.76 21.56 -3.41
C ASP A 11 -5.59 20.59 -4.27
N TYR A 12 -6.90 20.82 -4.36
CA TYR A 12 -7.79 20.00 -5.19
C TYR A 12 -7.62 20.25 -6.70
N ASN A 13 -6.91 21.30 -7.11
CA ASN A 13 -6.63 21.56 -8.53
C ASN A 13 -5.55 20.65 -9.10
N GLN A 14 -4.73 20.03 -8.24
CA GLN A 14 -3.73 19.04 -8.65
C GLN A 14 -4.35 17.71 -9.10
N LEU A 15 -5.65 17.51 -8.85
CA LEU A 15 -6.35 16.27 -9.18
C LEU A 15 -6.70 16.20 -10.67
N ASP A 16 -6.55 15.01 -11.25
CA ASP A 16 -6.95 14.71 -12.62
C ASP A 16 -8.42 15.15 -12.89
N PRO A 17 -8.76 15.68 -14.08
CA PRO A 17 -10.11 16.11 -14.41
C PRO A 17 -11.19 15.02 -14.31
N GLY A 18 -10.83 13.74 -14.46
CA GLY A 18 -11.73 12.60 -14.31
C GLY A 18 -12.06 12.27 -12.85
N ILE A 19 -11.38 12.87 -11.88
CA ILE A 19 -11.62 12.66 -10.45
C ILE A 19 -12.79 13.53 -9.99
N GLN A 20 -13.77 12.90 -9.34
CA GLN A 20 -14.92 13.59 -8.77
C GLN A 20 -14.51 14.48 -7.59
N ARG A 21 -14.77 15.79 -7.69
CA ARG A 21 -14.40 16.78 -6.66
C ARG A 21 -15.57 17.44 -5.97
N THR A 22 -16.80 17.28 -6.48
CA THR A 22 -17.99 18.02 -6.05
C THR A 22 -18.19 18.02 -4.53
N ASN A 23 -17.94 16.89 -3.86
CA ASN A 23 -18.08 16.75 -2.41
C ASN A 23 -16.74 16.50 -1.70
N ALA A 24 -15.60 16.64 -2.38
CA ALA A 24 -14.32 16.22 -1.83
C ALA A 24 -13.97 17.03 -0.58
N VAL A 25 -14.15 18.36 -0.61
CA VAL A 25 -13.92 19.21 0.57
C VAL A 25 -14.87 18.85 1.71
N ALA A 26 -16.18 18.75 1.41
CA ALA A 26 -17.20 18.48 2.43
C ALA A 26 -17.00 17.11 3.10
N ASN A 27 -16.72 16.07 2.32
CA ASN A 27 -16.49 14.72 2.82
C ASN A 27 -15.19 14.63 3.63
N THR A 28 -14.11 15.28 3.17
CA THR A 28 -12.85 15.34 3.90
C THR A 28 -13.03 16.04 5.24
N GLN A 29 -13.75 17.16 5.29
CA GLN A 29 -14.02 17.86 6.55
C GLN A 29 -14.85 16.98 7.51
N ALA A 30 -15.92 16.34 7.02
CA ALA A 30 -16.73 15.45 7.84
C ALA A 30 -15.91 14.28 8.42
N ALA A 31 -14.96 13.73 7.65
CA ALA A 31 -14.05 12.69 8.12
C ALA A 31 -13.09 13.21 9.20
N VAL A 32 -12.55 14.42 9.05
CA VAL A 32 -11.70 15.08 10.07
C VAL A 32 -12.50 15.34 11.35
N ASP A 33 -13.73 15.84 11.26
CA ASP A 33 -14.58 16.10 12.43
C ASP A 33 -14.89 14.80 13.19
N GLN A 34 -15.18 13.73 12.45
CA GLN A 34 -15.37 12.40 13.04
C GLN A 34 -14.09 11.89 13.70
N LEU A 35 -12.93 12.07 13.08
CA LEU A 35 -11.64 11.69 13.64
C LEU A 35 -11.39 12.39 14.98
N LEU A 36 -11.60 13.70 15.04
CA LEU A 36 -11.45 14.49 16.27
C LEU A 36 -12.43 14.05 17.36
N THR A 37 -13.67 13.75 16.98
CA THR A 37 -14.69 13.22 17.90
C THR A 37 -14.27 11.88 18.50
N LEU A 38 -13.73 10.97 17.67
CA LEU A 38 -13.24 9.67 18.14
C LEU A 38 -12.04 9.81 19.08
N ARG A 39 -11.10 10.71 18.77
CA ARG A 39 -9.93 11.01 19.64
C ARG A 39 -10.37 11.55 21.01
N VAL A 40 -11.27 12.54 21.05
CA VAL A 40 -11.74 13.15 22.31
C VAL A 40 -12.57 12.17 23.14
N SER A 41 -13.32 11.27 22.50
CA SER A 41 -14.10 10.24 23.20
C SER A 41 -13.29 9.02 23.64
N GLY A 42 -11.96 9.01 23.41
CA GLY A 42 -11.09 7.89 23.77
C GLY A 42 -11.39 6.60 23.02
N ARG A 43 -12.14 6.68 21.90
CA ARG A 43 -12.42 5.52 21.05
C ARG A 43 -11.21 5.25 20.14
N PRO A 44 -11.03 4.00 19.69
CA PRO A 44 -10.01 3.70 18.69
C PRO A 44 -10.14 4.63 17.48
N ALA A 45 -9.05 5.34 17.20
CA ALA A 45 -8.97 6.35 16.15
C ALA A 45 -7.53 6.40 15.62
N ILE A 46 -7.35 6.86 14.39
CA ILE A 46 -6.03 7.17 13.85
C ILE A 46 -5.40 8.23 14.77
N GLN A 47 -4.22 7.95 15.32
CA GLN A 47 -3.53 8.86 16.23
C GLN A 47 -2.55 9.74 15.46
N ASP A 48 -2.25 10.90 16.02
CA ASP A 48 -1.07 11.66 15.59
C ASP A 48 0.14 11.05 16.28
N VAL A 49 0.93 10.33 15.51
CA VAL A 49 2.17 9.72 15.98
C VAL A 49 3.31 10.54 15.42
N ALA A 50 4.02 11.24 16.30
CA ALA A 50 5.29 11.85 15.96
C ALA A 50 6.37 10.77 16.09
N LEU A 51 6.98 10.41 14.96
CA LEU A 51 8.09 9.46 14.91
C LEU A 51 9.40 10.23 14.86
N SER A 52 10.37 9.80 15.65
CA SER A 52 11.77 10.19 15.48
C SER A 52 12.36 9.54 14.22
N ASP A 53 13.51 10.05 13.77
CA ASP A 53 14.26 9.45 12.66
C ASP A 53 14.65 7.99 12.97
N GLY A 54 14.95 7.69 14.24
CA GLY A 54 15.25 6.34 14.71
C GLY A 54 14.05 5.40 14.59
N GLU A 55 12.89 5.81 15.13
CA GLU A 55 11.65 5.01 15.03
C GLU A 55 11.19 4.83 13.57
N THR A 56 11.41 5.85 12.73
CA THR A 56 11.17 5.75 11.29
C THR A 56 12.07 4.70 10.66
N ALA A 57 13.37 4.71 10.99
CA ALA A 57 14.31 3.71 10.50
C ALA A 57 13.94 2.28 10.96
N ASP A 58 13.48 2.13 12.20
CA ASP A 58 13.04 0.84 12.72
C ASP A 58 11.81 0.30 11.97
N ILE A 59 10.81 1.15 11.68
CA ILE A 59 9.64 0.76 10.88
C ILE A 59 10.08 0.37 9.46
N VAL A 60 10.96 1.14 8.84
CA VAL A 60 11.49 0.82 7.50
C VAL A 60 12.20 -0.54 7.51
N ASN A 61 13.07 -0.79 8.49
CA ASN A 61 13.76 -2.06 8.62
C ASN A 61 12.80 -3.23 8.87
N PHE A 62 11.77 -3.01 9.69
CA PHE A 62 10.72 -4.01 9.90
C PHE A 62 10.00 -4.35 8.60
N LEU A 63 9.55 -3.35 7.83
CA LEU A 63 8.89 -3.56 6.55
C LEU A 63 9.79 -4.27 5.54
N LEU A 64 11.08 -3.90 5.49
CA LEU A 64 12.06 -4.58 4.65
C LEU A 64 12.25 -6.04 5.07
N ALA A 65 12.22 -6.34 6.36
CA ALA A 65 12.32 -7.71 6.88
C ALA A 65 11.07 -8.57 6.59
N LEU A 66 9.92 -7.96 6.27
CA LEU A 66 8.73 -8.69 5.82
C LEU A 66 8.82 -9.14 4.36
N THR A 67 9.83 -8.69 3.62
CA THR A 67 10.08 -9.16 2.26
C THR A 67 10.89 -10.45 2.34
N ASP A 68 10.38 -11.55 1.79
CA ASP A 68 11.14 -12.79 1.70
C ASP A 68 12.19 -12.68 0.58
N PRO A 69 13.50 -12.64 0.88
CA PRO A 69 14.53 -12.56 -0.14
C PRO A 69 14.58 -13.81 -1.03
N ARG A 70 14.01 -14.93 -0.60
CA ARG A 70 13.99 -16.19 -1.36
C ARG A 70 13.12 -16.10 -2.62
N VAL A 71 12.21 -15.11 -2.72
CA VAL A 71 11.46 -14.89 -3.97
C VAL A 71 12.33 -14.37 -5.12
N GLN A 72 13.58 -13.97 -4.84
CA GLN A 72 14.55 -13.59 -5.87
C GLN A 72 15.41 -14.77 -6.33
N ASP A 73 15.33 -15.91 -5.63
CA ASP A 73 16.08 -17.12 -5.93
C ASP A 73 15.21 -18.08 -6.73
N ARG A 74 15.62 -18.34 -7.98
CA ARG A 74 14.88 -19.24 -8.89
C ARG A 74 14.74 -20.64 -8.32
N ASP A 75 15.75 -21.14 -7.61
CA ASP A 75 15.70 -22.48 -7.02
C ASP A 75 14.65 -22.56 -5.89
N CYS A 76 14.37 -21.43 -5.22
CA CYS A 76 13.30 -21.36 -4.22
C CYS A 76 11.91 -21.33 -4.84
N LEU A 77 11.78 -20.70 -6.01
CA LEU A 77 10.51 -20.63 -6.73
C LEU A 77 10.22 -21.90 -7.52
N ALA A 78 11.24 -22.70 -7.86
CA ALA A 78 11.12 -23.89 -8.70
C ALA A 78 9.94 -24.83 -8.35
N PRO A 79 9.61 -25.12 -7.08
CA PRO A 79 8.45 -25.96 -6.75
C PRO A 79 7.09 -25.38 -7.17
N TRP A 80 7.03 -24.08 -7.43
CA TRP A 80 5.83 -23.33 -7.80
C TRP A 80 5.75 -23.03 -9.30
N ILE A 81 6.78 -23.42 -10.06
CA ILE A 81 6.87 -23.17 -11.50
C ILE A 81 6.47 -24.47 -12.21
N PRO A 82 5.32 -24.49 -12.91
CA PRO A 82 4.85 -25.68 -13.59
C PRO A 82 5.78 -26.04 -14.75
N ASP A 83 6.06 -27.33 -14.91
CA ASP A 83 6.79 -27.84 -16.07
C ASP A 83 5.89 -27.78 -17.32
N ALA A 84 6.49 -27.68 -18.50
CA ALA A 84 5.73 -27.69 -19.76
C ALA A 84 4.92 -28.98 -19.97
N SER A 85 5.32 -30.07 -19.33
CA SER A 85 4.62 -31.36 -19.35
C SER A 85 3.51 -31.49 -18.30
N ASP A 86 3.37 -30.54 -17.37
CA ASP A 86 2.29 -30.57 -16.38
C ASP A 86 0.93 -30.37 -17.05
N PRO A 87 -0.15 -31.00 -16.56
CA PRO A 87 -1.49 -30.83 -17.12
C PRO A 87 -1.93 -29.36 -17.18
N ASP A 88 -2.51 -28.94 -18.31
CA ASP A 88 -3.12 -27.60 -18.53
C ASP A 88 -4.61 -27.74 -18.89
N PRO A 89 -5.50 -28.06 -17.94
CA PRO A 89 -6.85 -28.47 -18.30
C PRO A 89 -7.68 -27.35 -18.94
N ASP A 90 -7.38 -26.09 -18.63
CA ASP A 90 -8.07 -24.91 -19.15
C ASP A 90 -7.27 -24.12 -20.20
N GLY A 91 -5.97 -24.38 -20.34
CA GLY A 91 -5.09 -23.69 -21.27
C GLY A 91 -4.80 -22.24 -20.87
N LEU A 92 -5.05 -21.86 -19.61
CA LEU A 92 -4.88 -20.50 -19.09
C LEU A 92 -3.67 -20.36 -18.16
N ARG A 93 -2.75 -21.33 -18.16
CA ARG A 93 -1.55 -21.29 -17.35
C ARG A 93 -0.72 -20.04 -17.59
N VAL A 94 -0.31 -19.41 -16.48
CA VAL A 94 0.59 -18.26 -16.48
C VAL A 94 2.02 -18.77 -16.54
N PHE A 95 2.77 -18.29 -17.55
CA PHE A 95 4.21 -18.46 -17.64
C PHE A 95 4.87 -17.18 -17.15
N ALA A 96 5.47 -17.24 -15.97
CA ALA A 96 6.16 -16.10 -15.41
C ALA A 96 7.45 -15.81 -16.19
N ILE A 97 7.77 -14.52 -16.35
CA ILE A 97 9.04 -14.04 -16.88
C ILE A 97 9.72 -13.21 -15.80
N ASP A 98 11.04 -13.34 -15.67
CA ASP A 98 11.83 -12.58 -14.71
C ASP A 98 12.10 -11.13 -15.19
N GLY A 99 12.82 -10.37 -14.36
CA GLY A 99 13.16 -8.98 -14.65
C GLY A 99 14.08 -8.77 -15.86
N ASN A 100 14.72 -9.83 -16.37
CA ASN A 100 15.55 -9.81 -17.58
C ASN A 100 14.76 -10.25 -18.82
N GLY A 101 13.52 -10.71 -18.65
CA GLY A 101 12.66 -11.22 -19.71
C GLY A 101 12.84 -12.71 -19.98
N ASP A 102 13.60 -13.43 -19.15
CA ASP A 102 13.77 -14.87 -19.27
C ASP A 102 12.61 -15.59 -18.58
N PRO A 103 12.15 -16.75 -19.10
CA PRO A 103 11.16 -17.56 -18.41
C PRO A 103 11.67 -17.95 -17.02
N LEU A 104 10.82 -17.81 -16.01
CA LEU A 104 11.05 -18.31 -14.64
C LEU A 104 11.00 -19.84 -14.60
#